data_AF-A0A7Y3W417-F1
#
_entry.id   AF-A0A7Y3W417-F1
#
_cell.length_a   1.000
_cell.length_b   1.000
_cell.length_c   1.000
_cell.angle_alpha   90.00
_cell.angle_beta   90.00
_cell.angle_gamma   90.00
#
_symmetry.space_group_name_H-M   'P 1'
#
loop_
_entity.id
_entity.type
_entity.pdbx_description
1 polymer ?
#
loop_
_entity_poly.entity_id
_entity_poly.type
_entity_poly.pdbx_seq_one_letter_code
_entity_poly.pdbx_strand_id
1 'polypeptide(L)'
;MKIAPLYRALQQTSWCDPEIVFIEQHYSRNMGKDLFAQLGVESTGTVIELPDGDFGTRFGAMVEGFFRYASTASPSLILVPGDVDTSLAAAIATKRLQVPLAHLEAGLRSFDRSMPEEINRLAIDSISDLLLATCEDSLRHLEAEGAPAEQVEFVGNIMIDSLVATLDNDIQKGIRKSLAIHDEFALVTIHRPSNTEDDIRLNMICDALEKLAKRMTVLFPLHPRTAQALNRIGRLDALKASGIRLTENQPYDDFINLMSLARLVITDSGGLQEETSYLNIPCLTVRENTERPCTISHGTNRLATPQTLSELIQATLQQPNAVKSDLPLWDGQTSERCVDALGRFLKVTI
;
A
#
# COMPACT_ATOMS: atom_id res chain seq x y z
N MET A 1 0.16 2.29 -8.91
CA MET A 1 0.82 1.02 -8.53
C MET A 1 -0.17 -0.13 -8.55
N LYS A 2 -1.12 -0.21 -7.60
CA LYS A 2 -2.16 -1.25 -7.50
C LYS A 2 -2.86 -1.66 -8.81
N ILE A 3 -3.22 -0.69 -9.65
CA ILE A 3 -3.95 -0.94 -10.90
C ILE A 3 -3.06 -1.44 -12.04
N ALA A 4 -1.76 -1.16 -12.04
CA ALA A 4 -0.92 -1.41 -13.21
C ALA A 4 -0.83 -2.91 -13.60
N PRO A 5 -0.63 -3.86 -12.67
CA PRO A 5 -0.62 -5.27 -13.03
C PRO A 5 -1.95 -5.72 -13.63
N LEU A 6 -3.07 -5.33 -13.01
CA LEU A 6 -4.41 -5.67 -13.49
C LEU A 6 -4.70 -5.04 -14.86
N TYR A 7 -4.32 -3.78 -15.05
CA TYR A 7 -4.50 -3.08 -16.33
C TYR A 7 -3.76 -3.80 -17.46
N ARG A 8 -2.48 -4.15 -17.25
CA ARG A 8 -1.68 -4.90 -18.23
C ARG A 8 -2.31 -6.26 -18.53
N ALA A 9 -2.80 -6.96 -17.50
CA ALA A 9 -3.47 -8.24 -17.69
C ALA A 9 -4.77 -8.10 -18.51
N LEU A 10 -5.60 -7.09 -18.23
CA LEU A 10 -6.83 -6.81 -18.98
C LEU A 10 -6.55 -6.46 -20.45
N GLN A 11 -5.48 -5.71 -20.74
CA GLN A 11 -5.08 -5.38 -22.12
C GLN A 11 -4.75 -6.60 -22.98
N GLN A 12 -4.38 -7.73 -22.35
CA GLN A 12 -4.10 -8.98 -23.07
C GLN A 12 -5.37 -9.79 -23.36
N THR A 13 -6.53 -9.35 -22.88
CA THR A 13 -7.81 -10.03 -23.11
C THR A 13 -8.49 -9.49 -24.37
N SER A 14 -9.27 -10.35 -25.05
CA SER A 14 -10.07 -9.95 -26.22
C SER A 14 -11.46 -9.45 -25.86
N TRP A 15 -11.87 -9.56 -24.60
CA TRP A 15 -13.23 -9.26 -24.16
C TRP A 15 -13.37 -7.93 -23.41
N CYS A 16 -12.24 -7.29 -23.07
CA CYS A 16 -12.21 -6.01 -22.38
C CYS A 16 -11.42 -4.99 -23.19
N ASP A 17 -11.88 -3.74 -23.19
CA ASP A 17 -11.11 -2.58 -23.61
C ASP A 17 -10.90 -1.69 -22.37
N PRO A 18 -9.80 -1.87 -21.62
CA PRO A 18 -9.62 -1.18 -20.35
C PRO A 18 -9.16 0.27 -20.55
N GLU A 19 -9.81 1.21 -19.85
CA GLU A 19 -9.39 2.61 -19.75
C GLU A 19 -9.04 2.97 -18.29
N ILE A 20 -7.98 3.76 -18.09
CA ILE A 20 -7.65 4.34 -16.78
C ILE A 20 -8.11 5.79 -16.74
N VAL A 21 -8.89 6.12 -15.71
CA VAL A 21 -9.26 7.48 -15.35
C VAL A 21 -8.48 7.91 -14.12
N PHE A 22 -7.75 9.00 -14.23
CA PHE A 22 -7.02 9.61 -13.13
C PHE A 22 -7.77 10.84 -12.62
N ILE A 23 -8.11 10.86 -11.34
CA ILE A 23 -8.66 12.04 -10.67
C ILE A 23 -7.54 12.66 -9.84
N GLU A 24 -7.18 13.90 -10.11
CA GLU A 24 -5.97 14.51 -9.57
C GLU A 24 -6.07 14.79 -8.06
N GLN A 25 -5.55 13.87 -7.23
CA GLN A 25 -5.57 14.01 -5.77
C GLN A 25 -4.53 14.99 -5.22
N HIS A 26 -3.40 15.18 -5.91
CA HIS A 26 -2.24 15.90 -5.39
C HIS A 26 -2.02 17.26 -6.06
N TYR A 27 -1.62 18.25 -5.27
CA TYR A 27 -1.40 19.65 -5.67
C TYR A 27 -0.29 19.88 -6.72
N SER A 28 0.49 18.87 -7.10
CA SER A 28 1.57 19.03 -8.08
C SER A 28 1.14 18.54 -9.46
N ARG A 29 0.76 19.50 -10.32
CA ARG A 29 0.33 19.37 -11.74
C ARG A 29 1.19 18.48 -12.66
N ASN A 30 2.35 18.00 -12.23
CA ASN A 30 3.25 17.18 -13.04
C ASN A 30 3.16 15.67 -12.76
N MET A 31 2.51 15.21 -11.68
CA MET A 31 2.51 13.78 -11.34
C MET A 31 1.64 12.92 -12.25
N GLY A 32 0.57 13.45 -12.86
CA GLY A 32 -0.35 12.64 -13.66
C GLY A 32 0.30 11.96 -14.88
N LYS A 33 1.11 12.71 -15.66
CA LYS A 33 1.78 12.19 -16.87
C LYS A 33 2.96 11.29 -16.54
N ASP A 34 3.75 11.66 -15.53
CA ASP A 34 4.87 10.83 -15.06
C ASP A 34 4.37 9.51 -14.46
N LEU A 35 3.19 9.49 -13.85
CA LEU A 35 2.57 8.28 -13.31
C LEU A 35 2.18 7.28 -14.41
N PHE A 36 1.60 7.71 -15.53
CA PHE A 36 1.28 6.78 -16.64
C PHE A 36 2.54 6.13 -17.22
N ALA A 37 3.60 6.92 -17.41
CA ALA A 37 4.89 6.42 -17.87
C ALA A 37 5.53 5.44 -16.87
N GLN A 38 5.50 5.76 -15.57
CA GLN A 38 6.00 4.86 -14.50
C GLN A 38 5.18 3.57 -14.38
N LEU A 39 3.88 3.60 -14.69
CA LEU A 39 3.03 2.41 -14.70
C LEU A 39 3.20 1.58 -15.99
N GLY A 40 4.04 1.99 -16.94
CA GLY A 40 4.18 1.33 -18.24
C GLY A 40 2.87 1.32 -19.03
N VAL A 41 2.01 2.29 -18.77
CA VAL A 41 0.72 2.47 -19.43
C VAL A 41 0.96 3.46 -20.57
N GLU A 42 1.12 2.95 -21.79
CA GLU A 42 1.33 3.78 -22.99
C GLU A 42 0.08 4.62 -23.36
N SER A 43 -1.04 4.48 -22.65
CA SER A 43 -2.32 5.06 -23.05
C SER A 43 -2.59 6.45 -22.48
N THR A 44 -3.25 7.23 -23.34
CA THR A 44 -4.02 8.47 -23.15
C THR A 44 -5.10 8.36 -22.07
N GLY A 45 -4.71 8.20 -20.80
CA GLY A 45 -5.68 8.17 -19.69
C GLY A 45 -6.43 9.49 -19.56
N THR A 46 -7.72 9.41 -19.22
CA THR A 46 -8.51 10.60 -18.94
C THR A 46 -8.10 11.20 -17.60
N VAL A 47 -7.77 12.49 -17.56
CA VAL A 47 -7.45 13.21 -16.32
C VAL A 47 -8.61 14.13 -15.94
N ILE A 48 -9.12 13.97 -14.72
CA ILE A 48 -10.10 14.87 -14.12
C ILE A 48 -9.33 15.80 -13.17
N GLU A 49 -9.15 17.04 -13.62
CA GLU A 49 -8.55 18.11 -12.83
C GLU A 49 -9.49 18.53 -11.70
N LEU A 50 -8.93 18.78 -10.51
CA LEU A 50 -9.69 19.21 -9.35
C LEU A 50 -9.40 20.68 -9.02
N PRO A 51 -10.42 21.44 -8.57
CA PRO A 51 -10.21 22.79 -8.07
C PRO A 51 -9.38 22.77 -6.78
N ASP A 52 -8.72 23.89 -6.51
CA ASP A 52 -8.21 24.17 -5.17
C ASP A 52 -9.39 24.33 -4.19
N GLY A 53 -9.22 23.91 -2.94
CA GLY A 53 -10.26 24.04 -1.93
C GLY A 53 -10.06 23.10 -0.76
N ASP A 54 -11.02 23.17 0.17
CA ASP A 54 -11.15 22.23 1.27
C ASP A 54 -11.61 20.84 0.80
N PHE A 55 -11.71 19.90 1.74
CA PHE A 55 -12.17 18.54 1.47
C PHE A 55 -13.53 18.51 0.77
N GLY A 56 -14.52 19.27 1.26
CA GLY A 56 -15.88 19.27 0.71
C GLY A 56 -15.93 19.73 -0.74
N THR A 57 -15.22 20.82 -1.06
CA THR A 57 -15.11 21.35 -2.43
C THR A 57 -14.45 20.35 -3.37
N ARG A 58 -13.32 19.78 -2.95
CA ARG A 58 -12.56 18.83 -3.77
C ARG A 58 -13.32 17.53 -3.97
N PHE A 59 -13.90 16.96 -2.91
CA PHE A 59 -14.66 15.72 -2.98
C PHE A 59 -15.91 15.86 -3.87
N GLY A 60 -16.63 16.98 -3.77
CA GLY A 60 -17.75 17.28 -4.66
C GLY A 60 -17.34 17.32 -6.13
N ALA A 61 -16.20 17.96 -6.44
CA ALA A 61 -15.66 18.00 -7.79
C ALA A 61 -15.18 16.62 -8.30
N MET A 62 -14.64 15.75 -7.42
CA MET A 62 -14.31 14.37 -7.79
C MET A 62 -15.56 13.61 -8.24
N VAL A 63 -16.65 13.68 -7.47
CA VAL A 63 -17.92 13.01 -7.78
C VAL A 63 -18.51 13.56 -9.08
N GLU A 64 -18.61 14.88 -9.22
CA GLU A 64 -19.16 15.53 -10.41
C GLU A 64 -18.35 15.20 -11.67
N GLY A 65 -17.02 15.35 -11.60
CA GLY A 65 -16.13 15.13 -12.72
C GLY A 65 -16.19 13.69 -13.22
N PHE A 66 -16.14 12.73 -12.29
CA PHE A 66 -16.21 11.31 -12.65
C PHE A 66 -17.60 10.91 -13.16
N PHE A 67 -18.68 11.43 -12.56
CA PHE A 67 -20.04 11.21 -13.04
C PHE A 67 -20.23 11.69 -14.48
N ARG A 68 -19.74 12.90 -14.81
CA ARG A 68 -19.81 13.45 -16.18
C ARG A 68 -19.06 12.60 -17.18
N TYR A 69 -17.84 12.19 -16.82
CA TYR A 69 -17.02 11.31 -17.65
C TYR A 69 -17.74 9.98 -17.89
N ALA A 70 -18.12 9.26 -16.83
CA ALA A 70 -18.72 7.94 -16.93
C ALA A 70 -20.10 7.96 -17.64
N SER A 71 -20.87 9.04 -17.50
CA SER A 71 -22.12 9.24 -18.26
C SER A 71 -21.89 9.31 -19.77
N THR A 72 -20.73 9.85 -20.18
CA THR A 72 -20.39 10.02 -21.59
C THR A 72 -19.73 8.76 -22.14
N ALA A 73 -18.77 8.21 -21.40
CA ALA A 73 -18.04 7.00 -21.78
C ALA A 73 -18.92 5.74 -21.76
N SER A 74 -19.97 5.72 -20.92
CA SER A 74 -20.92 4.61 -20.78
C SER A 74 -20.24 3.25 -20.56
N PRO A 75 -19.36 3.11 -19.55
CA PRO A 75 -18.64 1.86 -19.32
C PRO A 75 -19.59 0.72 -18.89
N SER A 76 -19.25 -0.50 -19.27
CA SER A 76 -20.02 -1.70 -18.85
C SER A 76 -19.75 -2.12 -17.40
N LEU A 77 -18.63 -1.68 -16.84
CA LEU A 77 -18.22 -1.90 -15.46
C LEU A 77 -17.21 -0.83 -15.06
N ILE A 78 -17.25 -0.42 -13.80
CA ILE A 78 -16.23 0.45 -13.21
C ILE A 78 -15.57 -0.31 -12.06
N LEU A 79 -14.24 -0.30 -12.03
CA LEU A 79 -13.44 -0.86 -10.94
C LEU A 79 -12.76 0.27 -10.18
N VAL A 80 -12.88 0.26 -8.85
CA VAL A 80 -12.16 1.17 -7.96
C VAL A 80 -11.16 0.39 -7.08
N PRO A 81 -9.92 0.87 -6.92
CA PRO A 81 -8.95 0.23 -6.03
C PRO A 81 -8.91 0.89 -4.65
N GLY A 82 -8.87 0.08 -3.60
CA GLY A 82 -8.63 0.51 -2.23
C GLY A 82 -9.57 1.63 -1.78
N ASP A 83 -9.05 2.56 -0.99
CA ASP A 83 -9.83 3.28 0.00
C ASP A 83 -9.59 4.78 0.08
N VAL A 84 -8.97 5.34 -0.97
CA VAL A 84 -8.76 6.77 -1.07
C VAL A 84 -10.05 7.50 -1.46
N ASP A 85 -10.10 8.80 -1.21
CA ASP A 85 -11.27 9.63 -1.48
C ASP A 85 -11.76 9.57 -2.94
N THR A 86 -10.85 9.39 -3.90
CA THR A 86 -11.24 9.23 -5.31
C THR A 86 -11.93 7.92 -5.59
N SER A 87 -11.54 6.84 -4.90
CA SER A 87 -12.22 5.55 -5.02
C SER A 87 -13.64 5.64 -4.48
N LEU A 88 -13.82 6.34 -3.34
CA LEU A 88 -15.16 6.59 -2.79
C LEU A 88 -15.99 7.48 -3.73
N ALA A 89 -15.44 8.58 -4.22
CA ALA A 89 -16.13 9.49 -5.12
C ALA A 89 -16.58 8.79 -6.41
N ALA A 90 -15.68 8.00 -7.02
CA ALA A 90 -15.97 7.22 -8.21
C ALA A 90 -17.01 6.12 -7.94
N ALA A 91 -16.94 5.43 -6.80
CA ALA A 91 -17.91 4.42 -6.39
C ALA A 91 -19.32 5.01 -6.24
N ILE A 92 -19.45 6.16 -5.56
CA ILE A 92 -20.74 6.86 -5.39
C ILE A 92 -21.31 7.25 -6.76
N ALA A 93 -20.51 7.89 -7.62
CA ALA A 93 -20.94 8.28 -8.97
C ALA A 93 -21.38 7.07 -9.81
N THR A 94 -20.61 5.99 -9.79
CA THR A 94 -20.89 4.71 -10.49
C THR A 94 -22.26 4.16 -10.11
N LYS A 95 -22.55 4.06 -8.81
CA LYS A 95 -23.83 3.50 -8.33
C LYS A 95 -25.02 4.39 -8.64
N ARG A 96 -24.84 5.71 -8.69
CA ARG A 96 -25.90 6.64 -9.15
C ARG A 96 -26.18 6.53 -10.64
N LEU A 97 -25.19 6.12 -11.43
CA LEU A 97 -25.35 5.80 -12.86
C LEU A 97 -25.91 4.39 -13.10
N GLN A 98 -26.09 3.60 -12.04
CA GLN A 98 -26.51 2.18 -12.13
C GLN A 98 -25.58 1.31 -12.98
N VAL A 99 -24.29 1.68 -13.02
CA VAL A 99 -23.24 0.88 -13.65
C VAL A 99 -22.71 -0.14 -12.63
N PRO A 100 -22.40 -1.39 -13.03
CA PRO A 100 -21.79 -2.36 -12.13
C PRO A 100 -20.45 -1.87 -11.55
N LEU A 101 -20.28 -2.02 -10.25
CA LEU A 101 -19.10 -1.59 -9.50
C LEU A 101 -18.32 -2.79 -8.95
N ALA A 102 -17.03 -2.87 -9.29
CA ALA A 102 -16.08 -3.78 -8.66
C ALA A 102 -15.15 -3.02 -7.71
N HIS A 103 -14.92 -3.55 -6.52
CA HIS A 103 -13.97 -3.01 -5.56
C HIS A 103 -12.77 -3.95 -5.39
N LEU A 104 -11.61 -3.47 -5.82
CA LEU A 104 -10.33 -4.14 -5.65
C LEU A 104 -9.76 -3.80 -4.27
N GLU A 105 -9.34 -4.83 -3.53
CA GLU A 105 -8.96 -4.77 -2.12
C GLU A 105 -10.12 -4.64 -1.12
N ALA A 106 -11.22 -5.32 -1.40
CA ALA A 106 -12.40 -5.33 -0.55
C ALA A 106 -12.15 -6.03 0.82
N GLY A 107 -12.91 -5.63 1.84
CA GLY A 107 -13.03 -6.33 3.13
C GLY A 107 -11.94 -6.06 4.17
N LEU A 108 -10.93 -5.26 3.86
CA LEU A 108 -9.89 -4.90 4.82
C LEU A 108 -10.47 -4.00 5.92
N ARG A 109 -10.16 -4.24 7.20
CA ARG A 109 -10.69 -3.45 8.33
C ARG A 109 -9.59 -3.09 9.31
N SER A 110 -9.51 -1.81 9.67
CA SER A 110 -8.72 -1.34 10.81
C SER A 110 -9.55 -1.30 12.09
N PHE A 111 -10.89 -1.27 11.97
CA PHE A 111 -11.86 -1.03 13.03
C PHE A 111 -11.73 0.35 13.70
N ASP A 112 -10.91 1.24 13.15
CA ASP A 112 -10.71 2.61 13.61
C ASP A 112 -11.45 3.59 12.70
N ARG A 113 -12.68 3.94 13.09
CA ARG A 113 -13.53 4.89 12.34
C ARG A 113 -13.06 6.34 12.42
N SER A 114 -11.99 6.64 13.16
CA SER A 114 -11.35 7.96 13.07
C SER A 114 -10.48 8.09 11.81
N MET A 115 -10.10 6.98 11.19
CA MET A 115 -9.38 6.95 9.92
C MET A 115 -10.34 7.22 8.75
N PRO A 116 -10.10 8.25 7.91
CA PRO A 116 -10.88 8.48 6.70
C PRO A 116 -10.92 7.26 5.78
N GLU A 117 -9.82 6.53 5.66
CA GLU A 117 -9.70 5.34 4.84
C GLU A 117 -10.61 4.20 5.33
N GLU A 118 -10.84 4.07 6.64
CA GLU A 118 -11.78 3.07 7.17
C GLU A 118 -13.24 3.42 6.81
N ILE A 119 -13.59 4.71 6.86
CA ILE A 119 -14.91 5.19 6.44
C ILE A 119 -15.11 4.89 4.95
N ASN A 120 -14.10 5.19 4.13
CA ASN A 120 -14.12 4.97 2.69
C ASN A 120 -14.25 3.47 2.37
N ARG A 121 -13.46 2.58 3.00
CA ARG A 121 -13.55 1.11 2.80
C ARG A 121 -14.96 0.59 3.03
N LEU A 122 -15.54 0.93 4.18
CA LEU A 122 -16.89 0.48 4.54
C LEU A 122 -17.94 0.99 3.54
N ALA A 123 -17.84 2.27 3.14
CA ALA A 123 -18.79 2.85 2.21
C ALA A 123 -18.68 2.22 0.81
N ILE A 124 -17.47 2.05 0.28
CA ILE A 124 -17.24 1.43 -1.04
C ILE A 124 -17.70 -0.02 -1.04
N ASP A 125 -17.31 -0.81 -0.03
CA ASP A 125 -17.72 -2.21 0.10
C ASP A 125 -19.25 -2.33 0.12
N SER A 126 -19.94 -1.49 0.90
CA SER A 126 -21.40 -1.54 1.05
C SER A 126 -22.20 -1.26 -0.22
N ILE A 127 -21.58 -0.62 -1.22
CA ILE A 127 -22.24 -0.26 -2.47
C ILE A 127 -21.68 -1.01 -3.69
N SER A 128 -20.68 -1.87 -3.53
CA SER A 128 -20.08 -2.62 -4.65
C SER A 128 -20.91 -3.84 -5.04
N ASP A 129 -20.86 -4.21 -6.32
CA ASP A 129 -21.54 -5.40 -6.86
C ASP A 129 -20.61 -6.62 -6.93
N LEU A 130 -19.30 -6.37 -6.98
CA LEU A 130 -18.24 -7.37 -6.91
C LEU A 130 -17.14 -6.90 -5.94
N LEU A 131 -16.76 -7.76 -5.01
CA LEU A 131 -15.80 -7.52 -3.93
C LEU A 131 -14.61 -8.45 -4.11
N LEU A 132 -13.46 -7.89 -4.52
CA LEU A 132 -12.24 -8.65 -4.76
C LEU A 132 -11.38 -8.63 -3.48
N ALA A 133 -11.50 -9.69 -2.69
CA ALA A 133 -10.91 -9.81 -1.35
C ALA A 133 -9.43 -10.26 -1.40
N THR A 134 -8.64 -9.74 -0.47
CA THR A 134 -7.16 -9.87 -0.48
C THR A 134 -6.59 -10.94 0.43
N CYS A 135 -7.29 -11.26 1.51
CA CYS A 135 -6.88 -12.25 2.50
C CYS A 135 -8.11 -12.85 3.20
N GLU A 136 -7.88 -13.89 4.01
CA GLU A 136 -8.95 -14.58 4.73
C GLU A 136 -9.65 -13.69 5.77
N ASP A 137 -8.95 -12.71 6.34
CA ASP A 137 -9.55 -11.70 7.22
C ASP A 137 -10.62 -10.89 6.46
N SER A 138 -10.31 -10.46 5.23
CA SER A 138 -11.27 -9.72 4.39
C SER A 138 -12.54 -10.51 4.13
N LEU A 139 -12.42 -11.83 3.85
CA LEU A 139 -13.58 -12.70 3.65
C LEU A 139 -14.47 -12.72 4.90
N ARG A 140 -13.87 -12.91 6.08
CA ARG A 140 -14.61 -12.94 7.35
C ARG A 140 -15.27 -11.61 7.68
N HIS A 141 -14.61 -10.48 7.39
CA HIS A 141 -15.21 -9.16 7.62
C HIS A 141 -16.40 -8.91 6.70
N LEU A 142 -16.27 -9.21 5.40
CA LEU A 142 -17.36 -9.06 4.44
C LEU A 142 -18.55 -9.95 4.79
N GLU A 143 -18.30 -11.21 5.18
CA GLU A 143 -19.34 -12.11 5.66
C GLU A 143 -20.04 -11.57 6.92
N ALA A 144 -19.28 -11.09 7.90
CA ALA A 144 -19.83 -10.53 9.14
C ALA A 144 -20.66 -9.25 8.91
N GLU A 145 -20.38 -8.52 7.84
CA GLU A 145 -21.11 -7.31 7.41
C GLU A 145 -22.31 -7.63 6.51
N GLY A 146 -22.52 -8.91 6.16
CA GLY A 146 -23.65 -9.37 5.38
C GLY A 146 -23.48 -9.26 3.87
N ALA A 147 -22.23 -9.19 3.38
CA ALA A 147 -21.95 -9.26 1.95
C ALA A 147 -22.42 -10.63 1.40
N PRO A 148 -23.22 -10.68 0.32
CA PRO A 148 -23.61 -11.94 -0.32
C PRO A 148 -22.39 -12.69 -0.83
N ALA A 149 -22.33 -14.01 -0.58
CA ALA A 149 -21.19 -14.83 -0.94
C ALA A 149 -20.89 -14.80 -2.45
N GLU A 150 -21.92 -14.70 -3.28
CA GLU A 150 -21.80 -14.58 -4.74
C GLU A 150 -21.17 -13.26 -5.23
N GLN A 151 -21.09 -12.24 -4.36
CA GLN A 151 -20.42 -10.97 -4.67
C GLN A 151 -18.95 -10.98 -4.29
N VAL A 152 -18.48 -11.97 -3.52
CA VAL A 152 -17.12 -11.98 -2.97
C VAL A 152 -16.25 -12.99 -3.72
N GLU A 153 -15.14 -12.51 -4.28
CA GLU A 153 -14.13 -13.33 -4.95
C GLU A 153 -12.80 -13.20 -4.22
N PHE A 154 -12.22 -14.33 -3.79
CA PHE A 154 -10.92 -14.34 -3.11
C PHE A 154 -9.79 -14.38 -4.15
N VAL A 155 -9.15 -13.23 -4.38
CA VAL A 155 -8.17 -13.07 -5.47
C VAL A 155 -6.73 -12.94 -4.99
N GLY A 156 -6.51 -12.66 -3.70
CA GLY A 156 -5.17 -12.36 -3.18
C GLY A 156 -4.83 -10.87 -3.29
N ASN A 157 -3.56 -10.54 -3.09
CA ASN A 157 -3.12 -9.15 -2.96
C ASN A 157 -2.37 -8.65 -4.20
N ILE A 158 -2.99 -7.71 -4.92
CA ILE A 158 -2.47 -7.14 -6.17
C ILE A 158 -1.16 -6.34 -5.99
N MET A 159 -0.87 -5.89 -4.76
CA MET A 159 0.43 -5.29 -4.47
C MET A 159 1.57 -6.28 -4.61
N ILE A 160 1.31 -7.59 -4.45
CA ILE A 160 2.33 -8.63 -4.66
C ILE A 160 2.69 -8.75 -6.14
N ASP A 161 1.73 -8.65 -7.05
CA ASP A 161 2.00 -8.60 -8.49
C ASP A 161 2.90 -7.39 -8.84
N SER A 162 2.60 -6.23 -8.25
CA SER A 162 3.42 -5.02 -8.43
C SER A 162 4.84 -5.21 -7.89
N LEU A 163 4.96 -5.76 -6.69
CA LEU A 163 6.22 -6.07 -6.04
C LEU A 163 7.08 -7.00 -6.88
N VAL A 164 6.52 -8.13 -7.32
CA VAL A 164 7.22 -9.14 -8.14
C VAL A 164 7.71 -8.53 -9.44
N ALA A 165 6.89 -7.72 -10.11
CA ALA A 165 7.27 -7.03 -11.35
C ALA A 165 8.37 -5.97 -11.15
N THR A 166 8.60 -5.52 -9.92
CA THR A 166 9.57 -4.47 -9.56
C THR A 166 10.93 -5.04 -9.14
N LEU A 167 10.98 -6.29 -8.66
CA LEU A 167 12.22 -6.91 -8.20
C LEU A 167 13.18 -7.16 -9.38
N ASP A 168 14.39 -6.60 -9.27
CA ASP A 168 15.43 -6.68 -10.28
C ASP A 168 16.83 -6.81 -9.65
N ASN A 169 17.57 -7.85 -10.05
CA ASN A 169 18.88 -8.15 -9.48
C ASN A 169 19.97 -7.12 -9.82
N ASP A 170 19.88 -6.45 -10.97
CA ASP A 170 20.86 -5.45 -11.38
C ASP A 170 20.61 -4.10 -10.69
N ILE A 171 19.34 -3.74 -10.46
CA ILE A 171 18.97 -2.63 -9.58
C ILE A 171 19.50 -2.89 -8.16
N GLN A 172 19.28 -4.08 -7.61
CA GLN A 172 19.79 -4.47 -6.29
C GLN A 172 21.31 -4.33 -6.17
N LYS A 173 22.08 -4.80 -7.17
CA LYS A 173 23.54 -4.63 -7.22
C LYS A 173 23.93 -3.15 -7.28
N GLY A 174 23.22 -2.36 -8.09
CA GLY A 174 23.41 -0.92 -8.21
C GLY A 174 23.24 -0.21 -6.87
N ILE A 175 22.16 -0.51 -6.15
CA ILE A 175 21.85 0.04 -4.82
C ILE A 175 22.89 -0.36 -3.79
N ARG A 176 23.28 -1.64 -3.74
CA ARG A 176 24.34 -2.09 -2.81
C ARG A 176 25.64 -1.31 -3.01
N LYS A 177 25.99 -1.05 -4.27
CA LYS A 177 27.19 -0.29 -4.61
C LYS A 177 27.04 1.19 -4.26
N SER A 178 25.91 1.82 -4.59
CA SER A 178 25.69 3.26 -4.37
C SER A 178 25.61 3.61 -2.88
N LEU A 179 24.98 2.75 -2.08
CA LEU A 179 24.82 2.93 -0.63
C LEU A 179 25.93 2.28 0.21
N ALA A 180 26.94 1.67 -0.44
CA ALA A 180 28.03 0.95 0.21
C ALA A 180 27.52 -0.06 1.27
N ILE A 181 26.57 -0.91 0.87
CA ILE A 181 25.98 -1.95 1.70
C ILE A 181 26.73 -3.26 1.46
N HIS A 182 27.61 -3.59 2.40
CA HIS A 182 28.45 -4.80 2.34
C HIS A 182 27.89 -5.94 3.21
N ASP A 183 27.22 -5.60 4.31
CA ASP A 183 26.71 -6.53 5.32
C ASP A 183 25.18 -6.50 5.39
N GLU A 184 24.59 -7.32 6.27
CA GLU A 184 23.19 -7.24 6.64
C GLU A 184 22.84 -5.87 7.26
N PHE A 185 21.64 -5.38 6.97
CA PHE A 185 21.15 -4.11 7.48
C PHE A 185 19.67 -4.18 7.87
N ALA A 186 19.27 -3.30 8.78
CA ALA A 186 17.87 -3.02 9.05
C ALA A 186 17.43 -1.79 8.24
N LEU A 187 16.23 -1.86 7.67
CA LEU A 187 15.61 -0.75 6.95
C LEU A 187 14.48 -0.15 7.81
N VAL A 188 14.45 1.17 7.94
CA VAL A 188 13.50 1.89 8.80
C VAL A 188 12.68 2.88 7.99
N THR A 189 11.36 2.87 8.17
CA THR A 189 10.46 3.91 7.63
C THR A 189 9.41 4.31 8.66
N ILE A 190 9.48 5.56 9.14
CA ILE A 190 8.52 6.11 10.10
C ILE A 190 8.02 7.41 9.53
N HIS A 191 6.71 7.60 9.42
CA HIS A 191 6.10 8.80 8.84
C HIS A 191 4.67 9.09 9.32
N ARG A 192 4.05 8.21 10.12
CA ARG A 192 2.67 8.43 10.59
C ARG A 192 2.63 9.52 11.67
N PRO A 193 1.60 10.39 11.65
CA PRO A 193 1.38 11.42 12.68
C PRO A 193 1.47 10.88 14.11
N SER A 194 0.88 9.70 14.37
CA SER A 194 0.90 9.05 15.69
C SER A 194 2.30 8.77 16.26
N ASN A 195 3.33 8.71 15.39
CA ASN A 195 4.72 8.57 15.81
C ASN A 195 5.51 9.87 15.65
N THR A 196 5.21 10.70 14.65
CA THR A 196 6.00 11.92 14.35
C THR A 196 5.51 13.18 15.06
N GLU A 197 4.28 13.20 15.56
CA GLU A 197 3.69 14.37 16.25
C GLU A 197 3.70 14.20 17.79
N ASP A 198 4.05 13.01 18.28
CA ASP A 198 4.29 12.73 19.70
C ASP A 198 5.80 12.63 19.97
N ASP A 199 6.34 13.66 20.62
CA ASP A 199 7.77 13.77 20.91
C ASP A 199 8.28 12.66 21.85
N ILE A 200 7.44 12.14 22.75
CA ILE A 200 7.83 11.06 23.68
C ILE A 200 7.97 9.77 22.88
N ARG A 201 6.96 9.43 22.07
CA ARG A 201 6.99 8.24 21.23
C ARG A 201 8.16 8.27 20.25
N LEU A 202 8.39 9.40 19.58
CA LEU A 202 9.49 9.54 18.64
C LEU A 202 10.85 9.38 19.32
N ASN A 203 11.04 9.96 20.49
CA ASN A 203 12.29 9.79 21.26
C ASN A 203 12.55 8.32 21.61
N MET A 204 11.52 7.59 22.05
CA MET A 204 11.65 6.17 22.38
C MET A 204 11.99 5.31 21.16
N ILE A 205 11.40 5.62 20.00
CA ILE A 205 11.77 4.98 18.73
C ILE A 205 13.24 5.25 18.42
N CYS A 206 13.69 6.50 18.51
CA CYS A 206 15.09 6.87 18.29
C CYS A 206 16.04 6.11 19.21
N ASP A 207 15.72 5.99 20.50
CA ASP A 207 16.54 5.24 21.47
C ASP A 207 16.67 3.76 21.11
N ALA A 208 15.59 3.14 20.60
CA ALA A 208 15.63 1.77 20.12
C ALA A 208 16.49 1.61 18.87
N LEU A 209 16.42 2.57 17.93
CA LEU A 209 17.23 2.56 16.71
C LEU A 209 18.72 2.79 17.00
N GLU A 210 19.08 3.68 17.93
CA GLU A 210 20.48 3.90 18.34
C GLU A 210 21.07 2.63 19.00
N LYS A 211 20.26 1.88 19.76
CA LYS A 211 20.68 0.57 20.29
C LYS A 211 20.88 -0.45 19.19
N LEU A 212 20.03 -0.45 18.16
CA LEU A 212 20.16 -1.34 17.00
C LEU A 212 21.41 -1.01 16.16
N ALA A 213 21.72 0.28 15.97
CA ALA A 213 22.88 0.74 15.21
C ALA A 213 24.22 0.26 15.78
N LYS A 214 24.27 -0.08 17.09
CA LYS A 214 25.44 -0.70 17.72
C LYS A 214 25.67 -2.16 17.32
N ARG A 215 24.68 -2.81 16.70
CA ARG A 215 24.70 -4.24 16.35
C ARG A 215 24.75 -4.49 14.84
N MET A 216 24.13 -3.62 14.06
CA MET A 216 24.11 -3.74 12.59
C MET A 216 23.91 -2.38 11.92
N THR A 217 24.13 -2.33 10.60
CA THR A 217 23.84 -1.13 9.81
C THR A 217 22.34 -0.85 9.85
N VAL A 218 21.97 0.41 10.12
CA VAL A 218 20.59 0.90 10.06
C VAL A 218 20.49 1.92 8.94
N LEU A 219 19.67 1.62 7.94
CA LEU A 219 19.30 2.55 6.87
C LEU A 219 17.94 3.16 7.20
N PHE A 220 17.87 4.48 7.23
CA PHE A 220 16.64 5.19 7.54
C PHE A 220 16.39 6.29 6.49
N PRO A 221 15.73 5.95 5.37
CA PRO A 221 15.19 6.94 4.44
C PRO A 221 14.21 7.87 5.16
N LEU A 222 14.53 9.15 5.19
CA LEU A 222 13.76 10.13 5.93
C LEU A 222 12.66 10.73 5.08
N HIS A 223 11.42 10.44 5.45
CA HIS A 223 10.28 11.21 5.00
C HIS A 223 10.39 12.67 5.49
N PRO A 224 10.03 13.69 4.68
CA PRO A 224 10.14 15.10 5.07
C PRO A 224 9.50 15.43 6.42
N ARG A 225 8.32 14.85 6.71
CA ARG A 225 7.63 14.95 8.01
C ARG A 225 8.51 14.49 9.18
N THR A 226 9.18 13.37 9.00
CA THR A 226 10.02 12.74 10.04
C THR A 226 11.30 13.51 10.22
N ALA A 227 11.92 14.00 9.14
CA ALA A 227 13.06 14.90 9.23
C ALA A 227 12.73 16.17 10.04
N GLN A 228 11.57 16.78 9.79
CA GLN A 228 11.10 17.95 10.56
C GLN A 228 10.86 17.60 12.03
N ALA A 229 10.21 16.47 12.31
CA ALA A 229 9.98 16.02 13.67
C ALA A 229 11.27 15.74 14.44
N LEU A 230 12.25 15.07 13.81
CA LEU A 230 13.57 14.79 14.39
C LEU A 230 14.37 16.07 14.67
N ASN A 231 14.27 17.06 13.78
CA ASN A 231 14.86 18.38 14.01
C ASN A 231 14.18 19.10 15.20
N ARG A 232 12.85 19.04 15.29
CA ARG A 232 12.08 19.63 16.40
C ARG A 232 12.54 19.10 17.75
N ILE A 233 12.76 17.79 17.87
CA ILE A 233 13.19 17.16 19.13
C ILE A 233 14.72 17.09 19.30
N GLY A 234 15.50 17.66 18.39
CA GLY A 234 16.96 17.70 18.47
C GLY A 234 17.66 16.33 18.34
N ARG A 235 17.02 15.34 17.71
CA ARG A 235 17.56 13.97 17.59
C ARG A 235 18.29 13.68 16.29
N LEU A 236 18.19 14.54 15.28
CA LEU A 236 18.78 14.27 13.96
C LEU A 236 20.30 14.02 14.02
N ASP A 237 21.04 14.87 14.71
CA ASP A 237 22.51 14.73 14.81
C ASP A 237 22.91 13.57 15.73
N ALA A 238 22.15 13.30 16.78
CA ALA A 238 22.36 12.15 17.67
C ALA A 238 22.22 10.81 16.90
N LEU A 239 21.19 10.70 16.06
CA LEU A 239 20.99 9.52 15.22
C LEU A 239 22.17 9.33 14.25
N LYS A 240 22.63 10.39 13.58
CA LYS A 240 23.83 10.30 12.71
C LYS A 240 25.07 9.88 13.49
N ALA A 241 25.30 10.49 14.66
CA ALA A 241 26.44 10.18 15.52
C ALA A 241 26.42 8.74 16.04
N SER A 242 25.24 8.12 16.16
CA SER A 242 25.08 6.71 16.53
C SER A 242 25.42 5.72 15.41
N GLY A 243 25.71 6.20 14.19
CA GLY A 243 26.04 5.37 13.03
C GLY A 243 24.84 5.01 12.14
N ILE A 244 23.65 5.56 12.41
CA ILE A 244 22.47 5.39 11.55
C ILE A 244 22.69 6.18 10.24
N ARG A 245 22.50 5.51 9.10
CA ARG A 245 22.60 6.13 7.78
C ARG A 245 21.25 6.72 7.40
N LEU A 246 21.12 8.03 7.61
CA LEU A 246 19.95 8.80 7.19
C LEU A 246 20.10 9.10 5.69
N THR A 247 19.12 8.69 4.88
CA THR A 247 19.11 8.93 3.42
C THR A 247 17.87 9.69 3.01
N GLU A 248 17.86 10.19 1.77
CA GLU A 248 16.64 10.71 1.17
C GLU A 248 15.67 9.56 0.82
N ASN A 249 14.39 9.90 0.65
CA ASN A 249 13.39 8.96 0.15
C ASN A 249 13.82 8.44 -1.24
N GLN A 250 13.72 7.12 -1.43
CA GLN A 250 14.01 6.48 -2.70
C GLN A 250 12.74 6.41 -3.56
N PRO A 251 12.86 6.43 -4.90
CA PRO A 251 11.78 6.01 -5.78
C PRO A 251 11.27 4.62 -5.41
N TYR A 252 10.01 4.31 -5.74
CA TYR A 252 9.39 3.03 -5.36
C TYR A 252 10.22 1.82 -5.78
N ASP A 253 10.68 1.79 -7.04
CA ASP A 253 11.43 0.66 -7.58
C ASP A 253 12.75 0.42 -6.83
N ASP A 254 13.48 1.50 -6.55
CA ASP A 254 14.71 1.45 -5.76
C ASP A 254 14.41 1.04 -4.31
N PHE A 255 13.32 1.54 -3.74
CA PHE A 255 12.93 1.21 -2.37
C PHE A 255 12.58 -0.28 -2.22
N ILE A 256 11.80 -0.84 -3.14
CA ILE A 256 11.45 -2.27 -3.17
C ILE A 256 12.72 -3.13 -3.27
N ASN A 257 13.61 -2.79 -4.20
CA ASN A 257 14.84 -3.54 -4.39
C ASN A 257 15.78 -3.39 -3.19
N LEU A 258 15.87 -2.22 -2.56
CA LEU A 258 16.58 -2.03 -1.30
C LEU A 258 15.96 -2.88 -0.18
N MET A 259 14.63 -2.83 -0.03
CA MET A 259 13.91 -3.59 1.00
C MET A 259 14.12 -5.09 0.86
N SER A 260 14.13 -5.62 -0.36
CA SER A 260 14.38 -7.05 -0.63
C SER A 260 15.72 -7.58 -0.12
N LEU A 261 16.66 -6.68 0.16
CA LEU A 261 18.00 -7.00 0.67
C LEU A 261 18.11 -6.84 2.20
N ALA A 262 17.08 -6.33 2.85
CA ALA A 262 17.08 -6.04 4.28
C ALA A 262 16.98 -7.31 5.12
N ARG A 263 17.64 -7.32 6.27
CA ARG A 263 17.55 -8.39 7.27
C ARG A 263 16.31 -8.26 8.16
N LEU A 264 15.85 -7.02 8.34
CA LEU A 264 14.75 -6.61 9.21
C LEU A 264 14.19 -5.29 8.68
N VAL A 265 12.86 -5.17 8.65
CA VAL A 265 12.17 -3.90 8.39
C VAL A 265 11.46 -3.43 9.65
N ILE A 266 11.65 -2.15 10.00
CA ILE A 266 10.92 -1.47 11.08
C ILE A 266 10.11 -0.35 10.43
N THR A 267 8.79 -0.43 10.51
CA THR A 267 7.94 0.50 9.76
C THR A 267 6.68 0.93 10.50
N ASP A 268 6.07 2.04 10.12
CA ASP A 268 4.67 2.35 10.42
C ASP A 268 3.78 2.38 9.16
N SER A 269 4.31 1.95 8.01
CA SER A 269 3.59 1.84 6.75
C SER A 269 2.62 0.65 6.74
N GLY A 270 1.46 0.82 6.10
CA GLY A 270 0.54 -0.29 5.82
C GLY A 270 1.11 -1.23 4.74
N GLY A 271 1.44 -0.68 3.57
CA GLY A 271 1.87 -1.46 2.40
C GLY A 271 3.14 -2.28 2.62
N LEU A 272 4.10 -1.76 3.39
CA LEU A 272 5.35 -2.49 3.64
C LEU A 272 5.13 -3.78 4.44
N GLN A 273 4.05 -3.89 5.22
CA GLN A 273 3.73 -5.13 5.93
C GLN A 273 3.41 -6.26 4.95
N GLU A 274 2.75 -5.93 3.84
CA GLU A 274 2.36 -6.89 2.82
C GLU A 274 3.59 -7.34 2.02
N GLU A 275 4.38 -6.36 1.57
CA GLU A 275 5.55 -6.59 0.73
C GLU A 275 6.65 -7.36 1.48
N THR A 276 6.92 -7.02 2.74
CA THR A 276 7.89 -7.75 3.58
C THR A 276 7.44 -9.17 3.88
N SER A 277 6.13 -9.40 4.03
CA SER A 277 5.60 -10.75 4.21
C SER A 277 5.90 -11.61 2.99
N TYR A 278 5.63 -11.14 1.78
CA TYR A 278 5.97 -11.89 0.56
C TYR A 278 7.46 -12.17 0.42
N LEU A 279 8.30 -11.17 0.72
CA LEU A 279 9.75 -11.29 0.64
C LEU A 279 10.36 -12.19 1.72
N ASN A 280 9.56 -12.64 2.69
CA ASN A 280 10.03 -13.34 3.89
C ASN A 280 11.08 -12.50 4.64
N ILE A 281 10.76 -11.23 4.85
CA ILE A 281 11.60 -10.32 5.63
C ILE A 281 10.86 -10.01 6.92
N PRO A 282 11.46 -10.27 8.10
CA PRO A 282 10.83 -9.96 9.36
C PRO A 282 10.45 -8.47 9.43
N CYS A 283 9.19 -8.20 9.79
CA CYS A 283 8.66 -6.85 9.91
C CYS A 283 8.25 -6.54 11.36
N LEU A 284 8.63 -5.36 11.84
CA LEU A 284 8.15 -4.79 13.11
C LEU A 284 7.37 -3.52 12.80
N THR A 285 6.05 -3.59 12.96
CA THR A 285 5.16 -2.47 12.70
C THR A 285 4.97 -1.63 13.95
N VAL A 286 5.48 -0.39 13.96
CA VAL A 286 5.42 0.55 15.09
C VAL A 286 4.05 1.25 15.16
N ARG A 287 2.99 0.47 15.37
CA ARG A 287 1.59 0.89 15.47
C ARG A 287 0.87 0.12 16.58
N GLU A 288 -0.25 0.68 17.04
CA GLU A 288 -1.12 0.00 18.01
C GLU A 288 -2.05 -1.02 17.36
N ASN A 289 -2.37 -0.84 16.08
CA ASN A 289 -3.22 -1.71 15.29
C ASN A 289 -2.76 -1.77 13.83
N THR A 290 -3.31 -2.72 13.08
CA THR A 290 -3.16 -2.79 11.63
C THR A 290 -4.41 -3.37 10.96
N GLU A 291 -4.69 -2.85 9.78
CA GLU A 291 -5.63 -3.34 8.78
C GLU A 291 -5.17 -4.61 8.06
N ARG A 292 -4.00 -5.18 8.40
CA ARG A 292 -3.42 -6.41 7.83
C ARG A 292 -3.13 -7.49 8.90
N PRO A 293 -4.14 -7.95 9.67
CA PRO A 293 -3.94 -8.91 10.75
C PRO A 293 -3.32 -10.23 10.28
N CYS A 294 -3.60 -10.65 9.04
CA CYS A 294 -3.00 -11.81 8.41
C CYS A 294 -1.46 -11.85 8.50
N THR A 295 -0.79 -10.70 8.39
CA THR A 295 0.69 -10.62 8.51
C THR A 295 1.17 -10.96 9.93
N ILE A 296 0.34 -10.71 10.94
CA ILE A 296 0.63 -11.03 12.34
C ILE A 296 0.31 -12.49 12.62
N SER A 297 -0.87 -12.97 12.18
CA SER A 297 -1.30 -14.36 12.45
C SER A 297 -0.41 -15.39 11.74
N HIS A 298 0.14 -15.05 10.57
CA HIS A 298 1.13 -15.88 9.86
C HIS A 298 2.57 -15.66 10.35
N GLY A 299 2.79 -14.75 11.31
CA GLY A 299 4.09 -14.55 11.97
C GLY A 299 5.15 -13.82 11.14
N THR A 300 4.79 -13.27 9.97
CA THR A 300 5.71 -12.48 9.13
C THR A 300 5.93 -11.05 9.66
N ASN A 301 4.97 -10.54 10.44
CA ASN A 301 4.99 -9.21 11.05
C ASN A 301 4.64 -9.28 12.55
N ARG A 302 5.08 -8.29 13.32
CA ARG A 302 4.69 -8.10 14.73
C ARG A 302 4.42 -6.63 14.99
N LEU A 303 3.33 -6.33 15.70
CA LEU A 303 3.09 -4.98 16.21
C LEU A 303 4.07 -4.68 17.33
N ALA A 304 4.64 -3.49 17.27
CA ALA A 304 5.56 -2.94 18.24
C ALA A 304 5.02 -1.60 18.75
N THR A 305 5.09 -1.40 20.06
CA THR A 305 5.00 -0.06 20.65
C THR A 305 6.41 0.50 20.80
N PRO A 306 6.59 1.83 20.90
CA PRO A 306 7.89 2.41 21.19
C PRO A 306 8.58 1.80 22.43
N GLN A 307 7.80 1.37 23.42
CA GLN A 307 8.28 0.73 24.66
C GLN A 307 8.84 -0.68 24.39
N THR A 308 8.17 -1.46 23.56
CA THR A 308 8.50 -2.88 23.30
C THR A 308 9.48 -3.06 22.15
N LEU A 309 9.68 -2.02 21.32
CA LEU A 309 10.45 -2.09 20.08
C LEU A 309 11.86 -2.65 20.27
N SER A 310 12.61 -2.20 21.29
CA SER A 310 13.98 -2.67 21.53
C SER A 310 14.05 -4.16 21.86
N GLU A 311 13.07 -4.69 22.60
CA GLU A 311 13.00 -6.10 22.97
C GLU A 311 12.60 -6.96 21.77
N LEU A 312 11.62 -6.48 20.98
CA LEU A 312 11.16 -7.14 19.75
C LEU A 312 12.27 -7.22 18.71
N ILE A 313 13.04 -6.13 18.51
CA ILE A 313 14.23 -6.14 17.65
C ILE A 313 15.20 -7.23 18.08
N GLN A 314 15.51 -7.33 19.37
CA GLN A 314 16.44 -8.35 19.87
C GLN A 314 15.91 -9.77 19.63
N ALA A 315 14.62 -10.01 19.92
CA ALA A 315 14.00 -11.31 19.70
C ALA A 315 14.02 -11.70 18.21
N THR A 316 13.74 -10.76 17.31
CA THR A 316 13.73 -11.00 15.87
C THR A 316 15.13 -11.31 15.33
N LEU A 317 16.17 -10.58 15.78
CA LEU A 317 17.55 -10.83 15.33
C LEU A 317 18.14 -12.14 15.86
N GLN A 318 17.60 -12.70 16.95
CA GLN A 318 18.01 -14.01 17.46
C GLN A 318 17.45 -15.19 16.65
N GLN A 319 16.41 -14.96 15.83
CA GLN A 319 15.85 -16.00 14.98
C GLN A 319 16.70 -16.14 13.70
N PRO A 320 17.27 -17.33 13.44
CA PRO A 320 18.22 -17.52 12.34
C PRO A 320 17.57 -17.43 10.96
N ASN A 321 16.30 -17.80 10.84
CA ASN A 321 15.57 -17.83 9.58
C ASN A 321 14.37 -16.90 9.65
N ALA A 322 14.08 -16.24 8.54
CA ALA A 322 12.80 -15.57 8.37
C ALA A 322 11.66 -16.59 8.32
N VAL A 323 10.49 -16.19 8.81
CA VAL A 323 9.27 -16.97 8.66
C VAL A 323 8.91 -16.99 7.18
N LYS A 324 8.79 -18.19 6.61
CA LYS A 324 8.29 -18.33 5.25
C LYS A 324 6.80 -17.99 5.26
N SER A 325 6.44 -16.97 4.50
CA SER A 325 5.05 -16.61 4.27
C SER A 325 4.31 -17.73 3.55
N ASP A 326 3.22 -18.15 4.16
CA ASP A 326 2.21 -19.07 3.63
C ASP A 326 0.85 -18.36 3.46
N LEU A 327 0.88 -17.03 3.31
CA LEU A 327 -0.32 -16.22 3.07
C LEU A 327 -1.00 -16.66 1.77
N PRO A 328 -2.26 -17.13 1.83
CA PRO A 328 -2.94 -17.69 0.66
C PRO A 328 -3.08 -16.66 -0.46
N LEU A 329 -2.79 -17.09 -1.69
CA LEU A 329 -2.94 -16.31 -2.93
C LEU A 329 -2.04 -15.07 -3.04
N TRP A 330 -1.09 -14.89 -2.13
CA TRP A 330 -0.05 -13.85 -2.20
C TRP A 330 1.16 -14.38 -2.98
N ASP A 331 0.93 -14.79 -4.22
CA ASP A 331 1.91 -15.46 -5.07
C ASP A 331 2.30 -14.65 -6.33
N GLY A 332 1.78 -13.42 -6.44
CA GLY A 332 2.03 -12.54 -7.59
C GLY A 332 1.16 -12.84 -8.81
N GLN A 333 0.08 -13.62 -8.65
CA GLN A 333 -0.87 -13.98 -9.71
C GLN A 333 -2.27 -13.41 -9.44
N THR A 334 -2.39 -12.32 -8.68
CA THR A 334 -3.68 -11.72 -8.32
C THR A 334 -4.38 -11.12 -9.54
N SER A 335 -3.61 -10.48 -10.42
CA SER A 335 -4.12 -9.83 -11.63
C SER A 335 -4.87 -10.82 -12.53
N GLU A 336 -4.32 -12.01 -12.77
CA GLU A 336 -4.99 -13.07 -13.55
C GLU A 336 -6.30 -13.51 -12.90
N ARG A 337 -6.33 -13.72 -11.57
CA ARG A 337 -7.57 -14.06 -10.86
C ARG A 337 -8.62 -12.96 -10.92
N CYS A 338 -8.19 -11.69 -10.84
CA CYS A 338 -9.08 -10.55 -11.00
C CYS A 338 -9.68 -10.51 -12.41
N VAL A 339 -8.88 -10.75 -13.46
CA VAL A 339 -9.37 -10.84 -14.85
C VAL A 339 -10.44 -11.92 -14.96
N ASP A 340 -10.18 -13.11 -14.42
CA ASP A 340 -11.14 -14.22 -14.45
C ASP A 340 -12.44 -13.90 -13.69
N ALA A 341 -12.32 -13.29 -12.50
CA ALA A 341 -13.47 -12.88 -11.69
C ALA A 341 -14.33 -11.83 -12.41
N LEU A 342 -13.70 -10.84 -13.05
CA LEU A 342 -14.39 -9.82 -13.83
C LEU A 342 -15.10 -10.42 -15.05
N GLY A 343 -14.45 -11.32 -15.78
CA GLY A 343 -15.06 -12.00 -16.93
C GLY A 343 -16.25 -12.87 -16.52
N ARG A 344 -16.16 -13.62 -15.41
CA ARG A 344 -17.30 -14.37 -14.84
C ARG A 344 -18.45 -13.45 -14.45
N PHE A 345 -18.14 -12.35 -13.75
CA PHE A 345 -19.14 -11.38 -13.30
C PHE A 345 -19.90 -10.74 -14.47
N LEU A 346 -19.19 -10.40 -15.55
CA LEU A 346 -19.77 -9.88 -16.79
C LEU A 346 -20.40 -10.96 -17.69
N LYS A 347 -20.33 -12.24 -17.28
CA LYS A 347 -20.84 -13.40 -18.02
C LYS A 347 -20.22 -13.53 -19.43
N VAL A 348 -18.96 -13.16 -19.57
CA VAL A 348 -18.22 -13.36 -20.80
C VAL A 348 -17.63 -14.77 -20.82
N THR A 349 -17.62 -15.40 -22.01
CA THR A 349 -16.88 -16.66 -22.20
C THR A 349 -15.40 -16.30 -22.39
N ILE A 350 -14.59 -16.56 -21.36
CA ILE A 350 -13.14 -16.30 -21.33
C ILE A 350 -12.38 -17.38 -22.12
#